data_AF-A0A350AR84-F1
#
_entry.id   AF-A0A350AR84-F1
#
_cell.length_a   1.000
_cell.length_b   1.000
_cell.length_c   1.000
_cell.angle_alpha   90.00
_cell.angle_beta   90.00
_cell.angle_gamma   90.00
#
_symmetry.space_group_name_H-M   'P 1'
#
loop_
_entity.id
_entity.type
_entity.pdbx_description
1 polymer ?
#
loop_
_entity_poly.entity_id
_entity_poly.type
_entity_poly.pdbx_seq_one_letter_code
_entity_poly.pdbx_strand_id
1 'polypeptide(L)'
;MQRSFQTNGYLIHKQVYNQTELQKICATIQSDPTVYQRVWEKDRCASSSNFLNFATHPSILDPVRKLLGDDVILWGGLYLTRTPGQVHHWHTDIESSHPDGGFVSVWIGLTGTQQESAL
;
A
#
# COMPACT_ATOMS: atom_id res chain seq x y z
N MET A 1 -16.72 -5.26 8.32
CA MET A 1 -15.40 -5.21 7.65
C MET A 1 -15.13 -6.50 6.88
N GLN A 2 -14.98 -7.63 7.59
CA GLN A 2 -14.61 -8.93 7.00
C GLN A 2 -15.59 -9.45 5.93
N ARG A 3 -16.92 -9.37 6.16
CA ARG A 3 -17.93 -9.83 5.18
C ARG A 3 -17.86 -9.08 3.82
N SER A 4 -17.66 -7.76 3.85
CA SER A 4 -17.53 -6.97 2.61
C SER A 4 -16.26 -7.32 1.85
N PHE A 5 -15.16 -7.57 2.57
CA PHE A 5 -13.89 -7.98 1.95
C PHE A 5 -14.02 -9.36 1.29
N GLN A 6 -14.63 -10.32 1.98
CA GLN A 6 -14.88 -11.67 1.44
C GLN A 6 -15.78 -11.67 0.21
N THR A 7 -16.77 -10.77 0.14
CA THR A 7 -17.68 -10.68 -1.01
C THR A 7 -17.07 -9.92 -2.18
N ASN A 8 -16.34 -8.83 -1.93
CA ASN A 8 -15.89 -7.91 -2.97
C ASN A 8 -14.43 -8.11 -3.40
N GLY A 9 -13.63 -8.83 -2.61
CA GLY A 9 -12.18 -8.94 -2.78
C GLY A 9 -11.39 -7.69 -2.35
N TYR A 10 -12.06 -6.64 -1.88
CA TYR A 10 -11.43 -5.41 -1.38
C TYR A 10 -12.27 -4.72 -0.30
N LEU A 11 -11.64 -3.80 0.42
CA LEU A 11 -12.30 -2.85 1.30
C LEU A 11 -11.61 -1.49 1.23
N ILE A 12 -12.34 -0.44 1.59
CA ILE A 12 -11.79 0.91 1.69
C ILE A 12 -11.64 1.25 3.18
N HIS A 13 -10.42 1.57 3.59
CA HIS A 13 -10.14 2.10 4.92
C HIS A 13 -9.72 3.56 4.81
N LYS A 14 -10.53 4.47 5.37
CA LYS A 14 -10.31 5.91 5.29
C LYS A 14 -9.49 6.38 6.50
N GLN A 15 -8.79 7.51 6.34
CA GLN A 15 -8.06 8.17 7.42
C GLN A 15 -6.97 7.29 8.07
N VAL A 16 -6.27 6.48 7.28
CA VAL A 16 -5.06 5.76 7.74
C VAL A 16 -4.04 6.75 8.33
N TYR A 17 -3.87 7.88 7.62
CA TYR A 17 -3.05 9.02 7.99
C TYR A 17 -3.88 10.29 7.99
N ASN A 18 -3.61 11.17 8.94
CA ASN A 18 -4.11 12.54 8.89
C ASN A 18 -3.28 13.41 7.93
N GLN A 19 -3.78 14.63 7.66
CA GLN A 19 -3.14 15.54 6.69
C GLN A 19 -1.69 15.88 7.04
N THR A 20 -1.38 16.07 8.32
CA THR A 20 -0.02 16.40 8.78
C THR A 20 0.93 15.21 8.62
N GLU A 21 0.45 13.99 8.89
CA GLU A 21 1.22 12.77 8.65
C GLU A 21 1.48 12.57 7.16
N LEU A 22 0.47 12.73 6.31
CA LEU A 22 0.63 12.64 4.86
C LEU A 22 1.64 13.66 4.32
N GLN A 23 1.58 14.92 4.79
CA GLN A 23 2.55 15.94 4.41
C GLN A 23 3.98 15.55 4.81
N LYS A 24 4.17 15.02 6.01
CA LYS A 24 5.48 14.55 6.47
C LYS A 24 5.97 13.37 5.63
N ILE A 25 5.12 12.37 5.38
CA ILE A 25 5.43 11.21 4.53
C ILE A 25 5.88 11.68 3.14
N CYS A 26 5.11 12.58 2.52
CA CYS A 26 5.44 13.11 1.20
C CYS A 26 6.75 13.89 1.19
N ALA A 27 7.00 14.74 2.19
CA ALA A 27 8.24 15.49 2.31
C ALA A 27 9.45 14.54 2.50
N THR A 28 9.31 13.52 3.35
CA THR A 28 10.34 12.49 3.55
C THR A 28 10.65 11.77 2.24
N ILE A 29 9.63 11.32 1.52
CA ILE A 29 9.78 10.64 0.22
C ILE A 29 10.46 11.55 -0.81
N GLN A 30 10.04 12.82 -0.90
CA GLN A 30 10.60 13.79 -1.85
C GLN A 30 12.06 14.14 -1.55
N SER A 31 12.46 14.11 -0.27
CA SER A 31 13.83 14.36 0.15
C SER A 31 14.77 13.17 -0.03
N ASP A 32 14.24 11.97 -0.29
CA ASP A 32 15.02 10.75 -0.42
C ASP A 32 15.54 10.55 -1.86
N PRO A 33 16.84 10.75 -2.13
CA PRO A 33 17.39 10.59 -3.48
C PRO A 33 17.39 9.14 -3.97
N THR A 34 17.17 8.18 -3.07
CA THR A 34 17.16 6.75 -3.34
C THR A 34 15.77 6.20 -3.54
N VAL A 35 14.71 7.02 -3.45
CA VAL A 35 13.31 6.56 -3.49
C VAL A 35 13.00 5.71 -4.74
N TYR A 36 13.61 6.05 -5.88
CA TYR A 36 13.45 5.33 -7.15
C TYR A 36 14.54 4.26 -7.41
N GLN A 37 15.61 4.22 -6.62
CA GLN A 37 16.65 3.20 -6.76
C GLN A 37 16.15 1.91 -6.14
N ARG A 38 16.04 0.81 -6.89
CA ARG A 38 15.52 -0.47 -6.38
C ARG A 38 16.53 -1.59 -6.57
N VAL A 39 16.72 -2.41 -5.54
CA VAL A 39 17.45 -3.68 -5.63
C VAL A 39 16.56 -4.75 -6.27
N TRP A 40 15.28 -4.81 -5.87
CA TRP A 40 14.21 -5.56 -6.54
C TRP A 40 12.89 -4.77 -6.46
N GLU A 41 11.87 -5.19 -7.22
CA GLU A 41 10.66 -4.40 -7.46
C GLU A 41 9.95 -3.91 -6.18
N LYS A 42 9.91 -4.75 -5.13
CA LYS A 42 9.15 -4.51 -3.89
C LYS A 42 10.06 -4.35 -2.66
N ASP A 43 11.26 -3.82 -2.86
CA ASP A 43 12.29 -3.74 -1.83
C ASP A 43 12.10 -2.62 -0.80
N ARG A 44 11.19 -1.66 -1.01
CA ARG A 44 11.18 -0.38 -0.29
C ARG A 44 11.13 -0.53 1.23
N CYS A 45 10.30 -1.44 1.72
CA CYS A 45 10.17 -1.69 3.16
C CYS A 45 11.35 -2.47 3.75
N ALA A 46 12.12 -3.16 2.93
CA ALA A 46 13.36 -3.83 3.35
C ALA A 46 14.58 -2.90 3.26
N SER A 47 14.58 -1.93 2.34
CA SER A 47 15.70 -1.02 2.08
C SER A 47 15.58 0.35 2.77
N SER A 48 14.40 0.72 3.27
CA SER A 48 14.17 2.03 3.91
C SER A 48 13.35 1.91 5.19
N SER A 49 13.91 2.36 6.30
CA SER A 49 13.23 2.43 7.59
C SER A 49 12.02 3.38 7.57
N ASN A 50 12.07 4.44 6.76
CA ASN A 50 10.93 5.34 6.58
C ASN A 50 9.75 4.60 5.97
N PHE A 51 9.97 3.88 4.85
CA PHE A 51 8.92 3.07 4.23
C PHE A 51 8.42 1.96 5.14
N LEU A 52 9.31 1.30 5.90
CA LEU A 52 8.90 0.31 6.89
C LEU A 52 7.98 0.92 7.95
N ASN A 53 8.34 2.08 8.50
CA ASN A 53 7.54 2.78 9.50
C ASN A 53 6.17 3.19 8.95
N PHE A 54 6.12 3.63 7.68
CA PHE A 54 4.85 3.95 7.02
C PHE A 54 4.02 2.70 6.72
N ALA A 55 4.63 1.57 6.38
CA ALA A 55 3.88 0.35 6.08
C ALA A 55 3.35 -0.34 7.35
N THR A 56 3.97 -0.08 8.51
CA THR A 56 3.67 -0.74 9.79
C THR A 56 2.87 0.14 10.75
N HIS A 57 2.28 1.23 10.27
CA HIS A 57 1.43 2.09 11.10
C HIS A 57 0.26 1.31 11.73
N PRO A 58 -0.11 1.53 13.00
CA PRO A 58 -1.19 0.79 13.65
C PRO A 58 -2.53 0.84 12.90
N SER A 59 -2.89 1.98 12.32
CA SER A 59 -4.11 2.11 11.49
C SER A 59 -4.12 1.21 10.25
N ILE A 60 -2.96 0.67 9.84
CA ILE A 60 -2.83 -0.34 8.78
C ILE A 60 -2.84 -1.74 9.38
N LEU A 61 -2.01 -1.97 10.40
CA LEU A 61 -1.83 -3.32 10.97
C LEU A 61 -3.10 -3.84 11.65
N ASP A 62 -3.86 -2.98 12.35
CA ASP A 62 -5.08 -3.39 13.04
C ASP A 62 -6.15 -3.99 12.10
N PRO A 63 -6.51 -3.34 10.98
CA PRO A 63 -7.44 -3.95 10.04
C PRO A 63 -6.83 -5.15 9.29
N VAL A 64 -5.54 -5.14 8.98
CA VAL A 64 -4.87 -6.29 8.33
C VAL A 64 -4.91 -7.52 9.23
N ARG A 65 -4.61 -7.39 10.53
CA ARG A 65 -4.68 -8.48 11.49
C ARG A 65 -6.09 -9.01 11.69
N LYS A 66 -7.10 -8.15 11.62
CA LYS A 66 -8.52 -8.58 11.63
C LYS A 66 -8.91 -9.40 10.40
N LEU A 67 -8.20 -9.26 9.27
CA LEU A 67 -8.47 -10.02 8.06
C LEU A 67 -7.67 -11.32 8.00
N LEU A 68 -6.38 -11.29 8.40
CA LEU A 68 -5.43 -12.38 8.19
C LEU A 68 -5.07 -13.15 9.46
N GLY A 69 -5.38 -12.63 10.64
CA GLY A 69 -4.86 -13.11 11.93
C GLY A 69 -3.70 -12.26 12.44
N ASP A 70 -3.22 -12.56 13.65
CA ASP A 70 -2.21 -11.73 14.32
C ASP A 70 -0.79 -11.89 13.75
N ASP A 71 -0.49 -13.07 13.20
CA ASP A 71 0.81 -13.43 12.64
C ASP A 71 0.90 -13.05 11.16
N VAL A 72 1.29 -11.80 10.91
CA VAL A 72 1.40 -11.24 9.55
C VAL A 72 2.85 -10.87 9.22
N ILE A 73 3.24 -11.13 7.97
CA ILE A 73 4.56 -10.77 7.44
C ILE A 73 4.36 -9.67 6.38
N LEU A 74 5.12 -8.58 6.51
CA LEU A 74 5.24 -7.60 5.44
C LEU A 74 6.14 -8.16 4.34
N TRP A 75 5.54 -8.74 3.30
CA TRP A 75 6.27 -9.42 2.24
C TRP A 75 7.05 -8.46 1.33
N GLY A 76 6.53 -7.26 1.08
CA GLY A 76 7.19 -6.29 0.22
C GLY A 76 6.52 -4.92 0.26
N GLY A 77 7.22 -3.90 -0.23
CA GLY A 77 6.74 -2.54 -0.31
C GLY A 77 7.18 -1.85 -1.58
N LEU A 78 6.28 -1.07 -2.18
CA LEU A 78 6.47 -0.44 -3.47
C LEU A 78 5.99 1.01 -3.41
N TYR A 79 6.77 1.92 -4.00
CA TYR A 79 6.38 3.31 -4.23
C TYR A 79 6.08 3.52 -5.71
N LEU A 80 4.88 4.01 -6.01
CA LEU A 80 4.40 4.23 -7.37
C LEU A 80 4.09 5.69 -7.61
N THR A 81 4.39 6.15 -8.81
CA THR A 81 3.96 7.44 -9.32
C THR A 81 3.32 7.21 -10.68
N ARG A 82 2.12 7.74 -10.87
CA ARG A 82 1.38 7.63 -12.13
C ARG A 82 0.96 9.01 -12.62
N THR A 83 1.02 9.22 -13.93
CA THR A 83 0.53 10.43 -14.58
C THR A 83 -0.86 10.19 -15.16
N PRO A 84 -1.73 11.22 -15.24
CA PRO A 84 -3.02 11.09 -15.91
C PRO A 84 -2.89 10.49 -17.32
N GLY A 85 -3.80 9.57 -17.66
CA GLY A 85 -3.82 8.89 -18.96
C GLY A 85 -2.91 7.65 -19.09
N GLN A 86 -2.09 7.31 -18.09
CA GLN A 86 -1.35 6.05 -18.11
C GLN A 86 -2.28 4.85 -17.96
N VAL A 87 -2.30 3.95 -18.94
CA VAL A 87 -3.14 2.76 -18.93
C VAL A 87 -2.69 1.79 -17.84
N HIS A 88 -3.64 1.26 -17.07
CA HIS A 88 -3.45 0.10 -16.20
C HIS A 88 -4.43 -0.99 -16.63
N HIS A 89 -3.90 -2.09 -17.15
CA HIS A 89 -4.76 -3.18 -17.60
C HIS A 89 -5.33 -3.94 -16.41
N TRP A 90 -6.56 -4.45 -16.59
CA TRP A 90 -7.18 -5.35 -15.62
C TRP A 90 -6.29 -6.58 -15.40
N HIS A 91 -5.92 -6.80 -14.14
CA HIS A 91 -5.14 -7.93 -13.71
C HIS A 91 -5.38 -8.16 -12.20
N THR A 92 -4.86 -9.26 -11.69
CA THR A 92 -4.72 -9.53 -10.25
C THR A 92 -3.23 -9.58 -9.91
N ASP A 93 -2.84 -9.05 -8.75
CA ASP A 93 -1.50 -9.27 -8.23
C ASP A 93 -1.27 -10.79 -8.10
N ILE A 94 -0.11 -11.27 -8.56
CA ILE A 94 0.20 -12.71 -8.50
C ILE A 94 0.17 -13.22 -7.06
N GLU A 95 0.62 -12.39 -6.11
CA GLU A 95 0.67 -12.73 -4.69
C GLU A 95 -0.71 -12.82 -4.05
N SER A 96 -1.74 -12.14 -4.59
CA SER A 96 -3.11 -12.21 -4.08
C SER A 96 -4.07 -12.90 -5.04
N SER A 97 -3.55 -13.67 -6.01
CA SER A 97 -4.36 -14.29 -7.06
C SER A 97 -5.15 -15.51 -6.57
N HIS A 98 -4.70 -16.16 -5.49
CA HIS A 98 -5.40 -17.28 -4.89
C HIS A 98 -6.29 -16.82 -3.72
N PRO A 99 -7.61 -17.06 -3.73
CA PRO A 99 -8.54 -16.55 -2.72
C PRO A 99 -8.23 -17.05 -1.31
N ASP A 100 -7.74 -18.28 -1.19
CA ASP A 100 -7.35 -18.88 0.10
C ASP A 100 -5.85 -18.68 0.42
N GLY A 101 -5.15 -17.81 -0.30
CA GLY A 101 -3.72 -17.60 -0.13
C GLY A 101 -3.33 -16.92 1.18
N GLY A 102 -4.26 -16.21 1.83
CA GLY A 102 -3.97 -15.50 3.08
C GLY A 102 -3.16 -14.22 2.90
N PHE A 103 -3.37 -13.52 1.77
CA PHE A 103 -2.64 -12.30 1.42
C PHE A 103 -3.57 -11.08 1.29
N VAL A 104 -3.06 -9.91 1.62
CA VAL A 104 -3.72 -8.61 1.39
C VAL A 104 -2.69 -7.61 0.89
N SER A 105 -2.96 -6.98 -0.25
CA SER A 105 -2.25 -5.78 -0.71
C SER A 105 -2.89 -4.54 -0.10
N VAL A 106 -2.10 -3.69 0.56
CA VAL A 106 -2.56 -2.39 1.09
C VAL A 106 -2.12 -1.28 0.15
N TRP A 107 -3.09 -0.62 -0.48
CA TRP A 107 -2.88 0.53 -1.34
C TRP A 107 -3.17 1.84 -0.60
N ILE A 108 -2.17 2.71 -0.51
CA ILE A 108 -2.26 4.00 0.21
C ILE A 108 -2.10 5.13 -0.79
N GLY A 109 -3.19 5.88 -1.02
CA GLY A 109 -3.14 7.11 -1.79
C GLY A 109 -2.39 8.20 -1.00
N LEU A 110 -1.26 8.67 -1.53
CA LEU A 110 -0.44 9.70 -0.88
C LEU A 110 -0.81 11.11 -1.35
N THR A 111 -0.83 11.33 -2.66
CA THR A 111 -1.15 12.62 -3.28
C THR A 111 -1.88 12.42 -4.60
N GLY A 112 -2.85 13.31 -4.90
CA GLY A 112 -3.49 13.37 -6.21
C GLY A 112 -4.30 12.14 -6.63
N THR A 113 -4.65 11.26 -5.70
CA THR A 113 -5.46 10.06 -5.99
C THR A 113 -6.93 10.45 -6.12
N GLN A 114 -7.43 10.46 -7.34
CA GLN A 114 -8.81 10.77 -7.71
C GLN A 114 -9.28 9.86 -8.85
N GLN A 115 -10.57 9.87 -9.19
CA GLN A 115 -11.11 8.97 -10.21
C GLN A 115 -10.45 9.17 -11.58
N GLU A 116 -10.02 10.39 -11.87
CA GLU A 116 -9.34 10.78 -13.10
C GLU A 116 -7.82 10.52 -13.05
N SER A 117 -7.29 10.18 -11.87
CA SER A 117 -5.90 9.73 -11.74
C SER A 117 -5.80 8.30 -12.22
N ALA A 118 -4.76 8.00 -13.01
CA ALA A 118 -4.49 6.64 -13.44
C ALA A 118 -4.15 5.79 -12.20
N LEU A 119 -5.07 4.90 -11.80
CA LEU A 119 -4.82 3.79 -10.89
C LEU A 119 -4.53 2.54 -11.72
#